data_AF-M6WDI3-F1
#
_entry.id   AF-M6WDI3-F1
#
_cell.length_a   1.000
_cell.length_b   1.000
_cell.length_c   1.000
_cell.angle_alpha   90.00
_cell.angle_beta   90.00
_cell.angle_gamma   90.00
#
_symmetry.space_group_name_H-M   'P 1'
#
loop_
_entity.id
_entity.type
_entity.pdbx_description
1 polymer ?
#
loop_
_entity_poly.entity_id
_entity_poly.type
_entity_poly.pdbx_seq_one_letter_code
_entity_poly.pdbx_strand_id
1 'polypeptide(L)' 'MKIKELKIKELFGTFKYTIPMNLTERLCIIHALNGYGKTTVLKLIFNLFSRNFNYLLTLPFKEFEIIFDDEQILKVSAG' A
#
# COMPACT_ATOMS: atom_id res chain seq x y z
N MET A 1 8.27 3.75 14.68
CA MET A 1 7.84 4.05 13.30
C MET A 1 6.37 3.68 13.15
N LYS A 2 5.55 4.64 12.75
CA LYS A 2 4.15 4.46 12.37
C LYS A 2 4.01 4.77 10.89
N ILE A 3 3.10 4.07 10.21
CA ILE A 3 2.77 4.39 8.82
C ILE A 3 1.97 5.69 8.82
N LYS A 4 2.46 6.71 8.11
CA LYS A 4 1.79 7.99 7.90
C LYS A 4 0.94 7.98 6.63
N GLU A 5 1.46 7.39 5.55
CA GLU A 5 0.77 7.36 4.25
C GLU A 5 1.19 6.16 3.42
N LEU A 6 0.25 5.61 2.66
CA LEU A 6 0.51 4.60 1.62
C LEU A 6 0.26 5.22 0.24
N LYS A 7 1.15 4.98 -0.73
CA LYS A 7 0.92 5.32 -2.14
C LYS A 7 1.05 4.09 -3.01
N ILE A 8 0.14 3.95 -3.96
CA ILE A 8 0.17 2.86 -4.94
C ILE A 8 -0.02 3.49 -6.32
N LYS A 9 0.85 3.13 -7.27
CA LYS A 9 0.74 3.55 -8.68
C LYS A 9 0.47 2.34 -9.56
N GLU A 10 -0.40 2.56 -10.55
CA GLU A 10 -0.79 1.59 -11.57
C GLU A 10 -1.24 0.25 -10.97
N LEU A 11 -2.07 0.28 -9.92
CA LEU A 11 -2.75 -0.93 -9.44
C LEU A 11 -3.72 -1.40 -10.53
N PHE A 12 -3.59 -2.65 -10.95
CA PHE A 12 -4.24 -3.22 -12.13
C PHE A 12 -4.01 -2.39 -13.41
N GLY A 13 -2.88 -1.68 -13.51
CA GLY A 13 -2.52 -0.85 -14.66
C GLY A 13 -3.26 0.48 -14.77
N THR A 14 -4.21 0.79 -13.89
CA THR A 14 -5.08 1.98 -14.03
C THR A 14 -5.21 2.79 -12.76
N PHE A 15 -5.31 2.14 -11.59
CA PHE A 15 -5.63 2.85 -10.36
C PHE A 15 -4.39 3.42 -9.69
N LYS A 16 -4.57 4.61 -9.13
CA LYS A 16 -3.59 5.30 -8.29
C LYS A 16 -4.25 5.63 -6.97
N TYR A 17 -3.63 5.23 -5.87
CA TYR A 17 -4.14 5.46 -4.53
C TYR A 17 -3.13 6.23 -3.69
N THR A 18 -3.65 7.17 -2.90
CA THR A 18 -2.97 7.78 -1.75
C THR A 18 -3.87 7.57 -0.55
N ILE A 19 -3.39 6.86 0.47
CA ILE A 19 -4.17 6.49 1.66
C ILE A 19 -3.44 7.06 2.89
N PRO A 20 -3.86 8.24 3.39
CA PRO A 20 -3.32 8.79 4.62
C PRO A 20 -3.84 8.00 5.83
N MET A 21 -2.96 7.80 6.82
CA MET A 21 -3.31 7.15 8.08
C MET A 21 -3.70 8.19 9.13
N ASN A 22 -4.80 7.95 9.85
CA ASN A 22 -5.13 8.75 11.02
C ASN A 22 -4.22 8.35 12.19
N LEU A 23 -3.16 9.13 12.42
CA LEU A 23 -2.19 8.88 13.48
C LEU A 23 -2.71 9.19 14.88
N THR A 24 -3.78 9.98 14.99
CA THR A 24 -4.40 10.41 16.26
C THR A 24 -5.33 9.32 16.79
N GLU A 25 -6.36 8.94 16.03
CA GLU A 25 -7.35 7.94 16.44
C GLU A 25 -6.91 6.50 16.13
N ARG A 26 -5.86 6.33 15.31
CA ARG A 26 -5.33 5.03 14.87
C ARG A 26 -6.36 4.16 14.14
N LEU A 27 -7.38 4.77 13.54
CA LEU A 27 -8.39 4.11 12.73
C LEU A 27 -8.35 4.65 11.30
N CYS A 28 -8.20 3.76 10.33
CA CYS A 28 -8.31 4.08 8.91
C CYS A 28 -9.31 3.12 8.26
N ILE A 29 -10.34 3.67 7.59
CA ILE A 29 -11.34 2.90 6.86
C ILE A 29 -11.05 3.03 5.37
N ILE A 30 -10.73 1.92 4.70
CA ILE A 30 -10.55 1.87 3.25
C ILE A 30 -11.89 1.46 2.61
N HIS A 31 -12.54 2.40 1.95
CA HIS A 31 -13.80 2.16 1.23
C HIS A 31 -13.65 2.38 -0.28
N ALA A 32 -14.23 1.48 -1.07
CA ALA A 32 -14.30 1.53 -2.53
C ALA A 32 -15.29 0.47 -3.02
N LEU A 33 -15.70 0.52 -4.29
CA LEU A 33 -16.51 -0.53 -4.93
C LEU A 33 -15.77 -1.88 -4.96
N ASN A 34 -16.52 -2.97 -5.16
CA ASN A 34 -15.91 -4.28 -5.36
C ASN A 34 -15.10 -4.29 -6.67
N GLY A 35 -13.95 -4.96 -6.64
CA GLY A 35 -12.99 -4.95 -7.76
C GLY A 35 -11.96 -3.81 -7.74
N TYR A 36 -12.13 -2.77 -6.92
CA TYR A 36 -11.20 -1.62 -6.85
C TYR A 36 -9.98 -1.88 -5.95
N GLY A 37 -9.55 -3.13 -5.81
CA GLY A 37 -8.26 -3.44 -5.18
C GLY A 37 -8.16 -3.33 -3.66
N LYS A 38 -9.26 -3.12 -2.91
CA LYS A 38 -9.24 -3.08 -1.43
C LYS A 38 -8.43 -4.24 -0.80
N THR A 39 -8.73 -5.47 -1.20
CA THR A 39 -8.01 -6.67 -0.74
C THR A 39 -6.55 -6.68 -1.22
N THR A 40 -6.27 -6.18 -2.42
CA THR A 40 -4.90 -6.10 -2.95
C THR A 40 -4.05 -5.11 -2.16
N VAL A 41 -4.60 -3.96 -1.77
CA VAL A 41 -3.94 -3.00 -0.86
C VAL A 41 -3.54 -3.70 0.45
N LEU A 42 -4.46 -4.43 1.07
CA LEU A 42 -4.17 -5.19 2.30
C LEU A 42 -3.09 -6.26 2.08
N LYS A 43 -3.13 -6.96 0.93
CA LYS A 43 -2.09 -7.94 0.57
C LYS A 43 -0.72 -7.29 0.34
N LEU A 44 -0.64 -6.10 -0.24
CA LEU A 44 0.62 -5.37 -0.41
C LEU A 44 1.26 -5.09 0.95
N ILE A 45 0.48 -4.55 1.89
CA ILE A 45 0.93 -4.27 3.26
C ILE A 45 1.38 -5.58 3.93
N PHE A 46 0.54 -6.62 3.91
CA PHE A 46 0.81 -7.89 4.57
C PHE A 46 2.09 -8.55 4.04
N ASN A 47 2.27 -8.65 2.72
CA ASN A 47 3.41 -9.36 2.13
C ASN A 47 4.72 -8.58 2.26
N LEU A 48 4.65 -7.24 2.30
CA LEU A 48 5.82 -6.40 2.56
C LEU A 48 6.35 -6.65 3.98
N PHE A 49 5.48 -6.53 5.00
CA PHE A 49 5.90 -6.65 6.40
C PHE A 49 6.16 -8.10 6.84
N SER A 50 5.55 -9.10 6.18
CA SER A 50 5.89 -10.52 6.37
C SER A 50 7.09 -10.99 5.56
N ARG A 51 7.74 -10.10 4.80
CA ARG A 51 8.90 -10.39 3.94
C ARG A 51 8.62 -11.45 2.85
N ASN A 52 7.37 -11.63 2.47
CA ASN A 52 6.97 -12.51 1.37
C ASN A 52 7.08 -11.78 0.02
N PHE A 53 8.29 -11.36 -0.33
CA PHE A 53 8.56 -10.55 -1.52
C PHE A 53 8.24 -11.30 -2.82
N ASN A 54 8.43 -12.62 -2.84
CA ASN A 54 8.10 -13.45 -4.00
C ASN A 54 6.62 -13.31 -4.37
N TYR A 55 5.71 -13.43 -3.39
CA TYR A 55 4.29 -13.21 -3.65
C TYR A 55 3.96 -11.73 -3.86
N LEU A 56 4.57 -10.83 -3.09
CA LEU A 56 4.39 -9.37 -3.24
C LEU A 56 4.54 -8.96 -4.71
N LEU A 57 5.64 -9.35 -5.36
CA LEU A 57 5.96 -8.99 -6.74
C LEU A 57 5.02 -9.61 -7.79
N THR A 58 4.18 -10.59 -7.44
CA THR A 58 3.12 -11.11 -8.33
C THR A 58 1.85 -10.26 -8.30
N LEU A 59 1.71 -9.37 -7.33
CA LEU A 59 0.54 -8.49 -7.24
C LEU A 59 0.59 -7.44 -8.36
N PRO A 60 -0.56 -7.05 -8.94
CA PRO A 60 -0.60 -6.19 -10.11
C PRO A 60 -0.48 -4.71 -9.73
N PHE A 61 0.70 -4.27 -9.32
CA PHE A 61 1.03 -2.86 -9.06
C PHE A 61 2.36 -2.53 -9.72
N LYS A 62 2.65 -1.25 -9.98
CA LYS A 62 3.97 -0.82 -10.48
C LYS A 62 4.85 -0.25 -9.39
N GLU A 63 4.29 0.60 -8.53
CA GLU A 63 4.99 1.16 -7.37
C GLU A 63 4.12 1.11 -6.13
N PHE A 64 4.70 0.68 -5.02
CA PHE A 64 4.12 0.74 -3.68
C PHE A 64 5.08 1.48 -2.76
N GLU A 65 4.62 2.57 -2.15
CA GLU A 65 5.40 3.41 -1.25
C GLU A 65 4.71 3.50 0.11
N ILE A 66 5.50 3.40 1.18
CA ILE A 66 5.09 3.64 2.56
C ILE A 66 5.91 4.81 3.08
N ILE A 67 5.22 5.85 3.55
CA ILE A 67 5.83 7.00 4.22
C ILE A 67 5.56 6.84 5.72
N PHE A 68 6.60 6.95 6.52
CA PHE A 68 6.52 6.83 7.98
C PHE A 68 6.37 8.21 8.63
N ASP A 69 6.07 8.21 9.93
CA ASP A 69 5.90 9.41 10.76
C ASP A 69 7.18 10.25 10.93
N ASP A 70 8.35 9.67 10.63
CA ASP A 70 9.66 10.33 10.58
C ASP A 70 10.09 10.71 9.15
N GLU A 71 9.16 10.71 8.19
CA GLU A 71 9.37 10.97 6.76
C GLU A 71 10.27 9.97 6.03
N GLN A 72 10.67 8.86 6.67
CA GLN A 72 11.34 7.78 5.95
C GLN A 72 10.39 7.17 4.91
N ILE A 73 10.95 6.74 3.78
CA ILE A 73 10.22 6.17 2.66
C ILE A 73 10.72 4.76 2.38
N LEU A 74 9.81 3.80 2.43
CA LEU A 74 10.04 2.45 1.91
C LEU A 74 9.30 2.32 0.57
N LYS A 75 10.06 2.04 -0.50
CA LYS A 75 9.52 1.92 -1.86
C LYS A 75 9.83 0.54 -2.44
N VAL A 76 8.81 -0.05 -3.06
CA VAL A 76 8.94 -1.26 -3.88
C VAL A 76 8.42 -0.96 -5.28
N SER A 77 9.21 -1.31 -6.29
CA SER A 77 8.83 -1.25 -7.69
C SER A 77 8.79 -2.66 -8.26
N ALA A 78 7.68 -3.03 -8.89
CA ALA A 78 7.60 -4.25 -9.69
C ALA A 78 7.92 -3.88 -11.14
N GLY A 79 8.81 -4.66 -11.77
CA GLY A 79 9.23 -4.49 -13.16
C GLY A 79 8.19 -5.02 -14.14
#